data_AF-A0A0B6RTG7-F1
#
_entry.id   AF-A0A0B6RTG7-F1
#
_cell.length_a   1.000
_cell.length_b   1.000
_cell.length_c   1.000
_cell.angle_alpha   90.00
_cell.angle_beta   90.00
_cell.angle_gamma   90.00
#
_symmetry.space_group_name_H-M   'P 1'
#
loop_
_entity.id
_entity.type
_entity.pdbx_description
1 polymer ?
#
loop_
_entity_poly.entity_id
_entity_poly.type
_entity_poly.pdbx_seq_one_letter_code
_entity_poly.pdbx_strand_id
1 'polypeptide(L)' 'MGLSRDTFYRYRNAVAEGGVDALFDSNRRKPNRGNRVDEATETAVLAYAIEQPAHGQVRVGNELRRRS' A
#
# COMPACT_ATOMS: atom_id res chain seq x y z
N MET A 1 15.20 17.92 28.63
CA MET A 1 15.32 16.75 27.73
C MET A 1 14.23 16.88 26.68
N GLY A 2 14.59 17.06 25.41
CA GLY A 2 13.71 17.53 24.33
C GLY A 2 12.69 16.50 23.83
N LEU A 3 11.84 15.97 24.71
CA LEU A 3 10.75 15.06 24.35
C LEU A 3 9.55 15.29 25.27
N SER A 4 8.33 15.23 24.71
CA SER A 4 7.10 15.28 25.51
C SER A 4 6.90 13.97 26.29
N ARG A 5 6.19 14.05 27.42
CA ARG A 5 5.80 12.87 28.23
C ARG A 5 5.08 11.83 27.38
N ASP A 6 4.18 12.27 26.51
CA ASP A 6 3.41 11.39 25.62
C ASP A 6 4.30 10.59 24.67
N THR A 7 5.28 11.25 24.06
CA THR A 7 6.22 10.57 23.15
C THR A 7 7.11 9.57 23.88
N PHE A 8 7.48 9.86 25.14
CA PHE A 8 8.21 8.90 25.98
C PHE A 8 7.40 7.61 26.18
N TYR A 9 6.14 7.72 26.58
CA TYR A 9 5.32 6.53 26.82
C TYR A 9 4.96 5.78 25.54
N ARG A 10 4.79 6.47 24.39
CA ARG A 10 4.60 5.79 23.10
C ARG A 10 5.78 4.88 22.73
N TYR A 11 7.02 5.38 22.85
CA TYR A 11 8.20 4.56 22.57
C TYR A 11 8.39 3.46 23.61
N ARG A 12 8.15 3.75 24.89
CA ARG A 12 8.25 2.75 25.97
C ARG A 12 7.28 1.59 25.78
N ASN A 13 6.05 1.87 25.36
CA ASN A 13 5.05 0.83 25.09
C ASN A 13 5.39 0.04 23.82
N ALA A 14 5.81 0.71 22.74
CA ALA A 14 6.24 0.02 21.52
C ALA A 14 7.40 -0.97 21.79
N VAL A 15 8.39 -0.57 22.60
CA VAL A 15 9.50 -1.46 23.00
C VAL A 15 9.02 -2.60 23.89
N ALA A 16 8.07 -2.36 24.79
CA ALA A 16 7.52 -3.41 25.65
C ALA A 16 6.74 -4.46 24.85
N GLU A 17 6.05 -4.07 23.77
CA GLU A 17 5.20 -4.95 22.96
C GLU A 17 5.95 -5.67 21.84
N GLY A 18 6.93 -5.01 21.21
CA GLY A 18 7.63 -5.56 20.02
C GLY A 18 9.13 -5.33 20.01
N GLY A 19 9.73 -5.03 21.16
CA GLY A 19 11.17 -4.81 21.27
C GLY A 19 11.64 -3.59 20.49
N VAL A 20 12.95 -3.54 20.21
CA VAL A 20 13.54 -2.44 19.44
C VAL A 20 12.99 -2.39 18.02
N ASP A 21 12.56 -3.53 17.46
CA ASP A 21 12.07 -3.61 16.09
C ASP A 21 10.77 -2.83 15.85
N ALA A 22 9.92 -2.74 16.88
CA ALA A 22 8.68 -1.95 16.83
C ALA A 22 8.91 -0.44 16.63
N LEU A 23 10.11 0.06 16.96
CA LEU A 23 10.48 1.46 16.73
C LEU A 23 10.79 1.75 15.25
N PHE A 24 11.09 0.73 14.44
CA PHE A 24 11.31 0.91 13.00
C PHE A 24 9.99 1.00 12.21
N ASP A 25 8.96 0.25 12.60
CA ASP A 25 7.70 0.15 11.84
C ASP A 25 6.71 1.31 12.11
N SER A 26 7.01 2.16 13.10
CA SER A 26 6.14 3.27 13.51
C SER A 26 6.20 4.50 12.59
N ASN A 27 7.20 4.60 11.71
CA ASN A 27 7.44 5.80 10.88
C ASN A 27 7.24 5.59 9.36
N ARG A 28 6.64 4.47 8.93
CA ARG A 28 6.47 4.17 7.50
C ARG A 28 5.09 4.61 6.99
N ARG A 29 5.05 5.25 5.81
CA ARG A 29 3.81 5.39 5.02
C ARG A 29 3.34 3.98 4.63
N LYS A 30 2.37 3.43 5.38
CA LYS A 30 1.75 2.14 5.04
C LYS A 30 0.80 2.34 3.86
N PRO A 31 0.78 1.43 2.87
CA PRO A 31 -0.22 1.47 1.81
C PRO A 31 -1.63 1.48 2.42
N ASN A 32 -2.47 2.44 2.01
CA ASN A 32 -3.86 2.45 2.44
C ASN A 32 -4.62 1.35 1.69
N ARG A 33 -5.08 0.32 2.40
CA ARG A 33 -5.86 -0.78 1.80
C ARG A 33 -7.13 -0.31 1.11
N GLY A 34 -7.73 0.80 1.56
CA GLY A 34 -8.91 1.38 0.91
C GLY A 34 -8.65 1.97 -0.47
N ASN A 35 -7.38 2.27 -0.80
CA ASN A 35 -6.98 2.72 -2.14
C ASN A 35 -6.56 1.55 -3.04
N ARG A 36 -6.76 0.31 -2.59
CA ARG A 36 -6.41 -0.87 -3.38
C ARG A 36 -7.50 -1.14 -4.42
N VAL A 37 -7.06 -1.52 -5.62
CA VAL A 37 -7.95 -1.94 -6.70
C VAL A 37 -8.47 -3.35 -6.39
N ASP A 38 -9.69 -3.65 -6.82
CA ASP A 38 -10.26 -5.00 -6.66
C ASP A 38 -9.42 -6.06 -7.39
N GLU A 39 -9.29 -7.25 -6.81
CA GLU A 39 -8.44 -8.33 -7.33
C GLU A 39 -8.84 -8.78 -8.74
N ALA A 40 -10.13 -8.78 -9.08
CA ALA A 40 -10.59 -9.12 -10.42
C ALA A 40 -10.14 -8.06 -11.44
N THR A 41 -10.14 -6.79 -11.03
CA THR A 41 -9.64 -5.69 -11.86
C THR A 41 -8.12 -5.76 -12.01
N GLU A 42 -7.36 -6.04 -10.94
CA GLU A 42 -5.91 -6.27 -11.00
C GLU A 42 -5.58 -7.41 -11.99
N THR A 43 -6.31 -8.52 -11.90
CA THR A 43 -6.13 -9.70 -12.76
C THR A 43 -6.43 -9.39 -14.24
N ALA A 44 -7.52 -8.68 -14.52
CA ALA A 44 -7.89 -8.31 -15.88
C ALA A 44 -6.86 -7.38 -16.54
N VAL A 45 -6.32 -6.43 -15.78
CA VAL A 45 -5.24 -5.54 -16.25
C VAL A 45 -3.98 -6.32 -16.58
N LEU A 46 -3.57 -7.25 -15.71
CA LEU A 46 -2.38 -8.08 -15.94
C LEU A 46 -2.51 -8.97 -17.18
N ALA A 47 -3.65 -9.67 -17.31
CA ALA A 47 -3.91 -10.52 -18.47
C ALA A 47 -3.86 -9.71 -19.78
N TYR A 48 -4.49 -8.54 -19.80
CA TYR A 48 -4.48 -7.66 -20.96
C TYR A 48 -3.09 -7.13 -21.30
N ALA A 49 -2.28 -6.74 -20.31
CA ALA A 49 -0.93 -6.23 -20.53
C ALA A 49 0.00 -7.29 -21.14
N ILE A 50 -0.19 -8.56 -20.77
CA ILE A 50 0.53 -9.70 -21.38
C ILE A 50 0.06 -9.92 -22.82
N GLU A 51 -1.25 -9.84 -23.05
CA GLU A 51 -1.86 -9.99 -24.38
C GLU A 51 -1.40 -8.89 -25.34
N GLN A 52 -1.39 -7.64 -24.87
CA GLN A 52 -1.16 -6.43 -25.68
C GLN A 52 -0.11 -5.49 -25.04
N PRO A 53 1.18 -5.84 -25.07
CA PRO A 53 2.24 -5.11 -24.36
C PRO A 53 2.50 -3.69 -24.91
N ALA A 54 2.10 -3.41 -26.16
CA ALA A 54 2.24 -2.09 -26.77
C ALA A 54 1.17 -1.09 -26.32
N HIS A 55 0.10 -1.53 -25.64
CA HIS A 55 -0.98 -0.66 -25.22
C HIS A 55 -0.64 0.01 -23.87
N GLY A 56 -0.60 1.34 -23.87
CA GLY A 56 -0.42 2.13 -22.65
C GLY A 56 -1.68 2.18 -21.77
N GLN A 57 -1.52 2.67 -20.54
CA GLN A 57 -2.53 2.65 -19.47
C GLN A 57 -3.91 3.17 -19.88
N VAL A 58 -3.98 4.26 -20.65
CA VAL A 58 -5.25 4.86 -21.08
C VAL A 58 -6.01 3.92 -22.03
N ARG A 59 -5.29 3.27 -22.95
CA ARG A 59 -5.87 2.34 -23.91
C ARG A 59 -6.32 1.05 -23.22
N VAL A 60 -5.53 0.54 -22.29
CA VAL A 60 -5.89 -0.61 -21.42
C VAL A 60 -7.21 -0.33 -20.69
N GLY A 61 -7.32 0.81 -20.00
CA GLY A 61 -8.52 1.17 -19.25
C GLY A 61 -9.77 1.30 -20.14
N ASN A 62 -9.64 1.92 -21.31
CA ASN A 62 -10.73 2.03 -22.26
C ASN A 62 -11.20 0.67 -22.79
N GLU A 63 -10.25 -0.23 -23.07
CA GLU A 63 -10.57 -1.55 -23.61
C GLU A 63 -11.20 -2.46 -22.56
N LEU A 64 -10.69 -2.46 -21.33
CA LEU A 64 -11.29 -3.20 -20.22
C LEU A 64 -12.71 -2.72 -19.92
N ARG A 65 -12.96 -1.41 -19.98
CA ARG A 65 -14.30 -0.82 -19.80
C ARG A 65 -15.28 -1.19 -20.92
N ARG A 66 -14.80 -1.57 -22.10
CA ARG A 66 -15.66 -2.10 -23.19
C ARG A 66 -15.98 -3.58 -23.02
N ARG A 67 -15.14 -4.32 -22.28
CA ARG A 67 -15.28 -5.76 -22.02
C ARG A 67 -16.15 -6.07 -20.80
N SER A 68 -16.35 -5.08 -19.91
CA SER A 68 -17.26 -5.11 -18.75
C SER A 68 -18.67 -4.69 -19.13
#